data_AF-A0A4R4MNQ7-F1
#
_entry.id   AF-A0A4R4MNQ7-F1
#
_cell.length_a   1.000
_cell.length_b   1.000
_cell.length_c   1.000
_cell.angle_alpha   90.00
_cell.angle_beta   90.00
_cell.angle_gamma   90.00
#
_symmetry.space_group_name_H-M   'P 1'
#
loop_
_entity.id
_entity.type
_entity.pdbx_description
1 polymer ?
#
loop_
_entity_poly.entity_id
_entity_poly.type
_entity_poly.pdbx_seq_one_letter_code
_entity_poly.pdbx_strand_id
1 'polypeptide(L)'
;MTDYTPAPAATGNDDETVQLAANLYEHVRQLNYATAGPPSLTQPSTAYAILGNLSAATYGLDQALDQINRFFLRELQAGRLGHDHGEDLTDVLSRHGQALADARRHIQALCATLSEAQSAVNAVHSRSGRGRKASPTTRSETHKDDVGVAAAANDFPRPITDPTLLAPPPAGERHSPIHFPRRTNLPEA
;
A
#
# COMPACT_ATOMS: atom_id res chain seq x y z
N MET A 1 -11.11 -22.54 -8.79
CA MET A 1 -11.91 -21.98 -7.68
C MET A 1 -10.90 -21.38 -6.73
N THR A 2 -10.69 -20.06 -6.84
CA THR A 2 -9.61 -19.36 -6.15
C THR A 2 -9.95 -19.23 -4.67
N ASP A 3 -9.07 -19.72 -3.81
CA ASP A 3 -9.16 -19.54 -2.37
C ASP A 3 -9.04 -18.05 -2.02
N TYR A 4 -10.18 -17.39 -1.90
CA TYR A 4 -10.26 -16.08 -1.29
C TYR A 4 -9.93 -16.24 0.19
N THR A 5 -8.67 -16.00 0.56
CA THR A 5 -8.31 -15.80 1.97
C THR A 5 -8.90 -14.44 2.34
N PRO A 6 -9.94 -14.39 3.18
CA PRO A 6 -10.44 -13.12 3.65
C PRO A 6 -9.32 -12.45 4.44
N ALA A 7 -9.11 -11.15 4.27
CA ALA A 7 -8.36 -10.37 5.25
C ALA A 7 -8.93 -10.73 6.63
N PRO A 8 -8.09 -11.01 7.64
CA PRO A 8 -8.59 -11.40 8.95
C PRO A 8 -9.61 -10.35 9.38
N ALA A 9 -10.85 -10.78 9.60
CA ALA A 9 -11.85 -9.93 10.22
C ALA A 9 -11.19 -9.43 11.51
N ALA A 10 -10.87 -8.14 11.56
CA ALA A 10 -10.15 -7.55 12.68
C ALA A 10 -11.08 -7.57 13.90
N THR A 11 -11.15 -8.70 14.56
CA THR A 11 -11.67 -8.84 15.92
C THR A 11 -10.52 -8.47 16.86
N GLY A 12 -10.04 -7.23 16.74
CA GLY A 12 -9.14 -6.65 17.73
C GLY A 12 -9.98 -5.98 18.81
N ASN A 13 -9.68 -6.23 20.07
CA ASN A 13 -10.25 -5.43 21.16
C ASN A 13 -9.67 -4.00 21.11
N ASP A 14 -10.26 -3.07 21.88
CA ASP A 14 -9.85 -1.65 21.86
C ASP A 14 -8.36 -1.49 22.22
N ASP A 15 -7.83 -2.29 23.15
CA ASP A 15 -6.43 -2.28 23.57
C ASP A 15 -5.50 -2.65 22.40
N GLU A 16 -5.83 -3.68 21.63
CA GLU A 16 -5.09 -4.06 20.42
C GLU A 16 -5.12 -2.95 19.37
N THR A 17 -6.25 -2.27 19.20
CA THR A 17 -6.38 -1.13 18.27
C THR A 17 -5.51 0.06 18.71
N VAL A 18 -5.48 0.36 20.01
CA VAL A 18 -4.57 1.38 20.58
C VAL A 18 -3.11 0.97 20.40
N GLN A 19 -2.78 -0.30 20.58
CA GLN A 19 -1.42 -0.81 20.39
C GLN A 19 -0.96 -0.68 18.93
N LEU A 20 -1.86 -0.84 17.95
CA LEU A 20 -1.53 -0.59 16.54
C LEU A 20 -1.14 0.89 16.30
N ALA A 21 -1.84 1.84 16.93
CA ALA A 21 -1.49 3.25 16.84
C ALA A 21 -0.15 3.56 17.53
N ALA A 22 0.13 2.94 18.68
CA ALA A 22 1.43 3.06 19.34
C ALA A 22 2.57 2.49 18.48
N ASN A 23 2.34 1.36 17.82
CA ASN A 23 3.30 0.76 16.91
C ASN A 23 3.60 1.69 15.73
N LEU A 24 2.62 2.41 15.17
CA LEU A 24 2.86 3.38 14.09
C LEU A 24 3.91 4.43 14.50
N TYR A 25 3.77 5.01 15.70
CA TYR A 25 4.75 5.97 16.23
C TYR A 25 6.16 5.35 16.33
N GLU A 26 6.27 4.13 16.87
CA GLU A 26 7.55 3.46 17.00
C GLU A 26 8.20 3.15 15.65
N HIS A 27 7.42 2.74 14.63
CA HIS A 27 7.95 2.51 13.29
C HIS A 27 8.47 3.81 12.65
N VAL A 28 7.77 4.94 12.83
CA VAL A 28 8.26 6.25 12.37
C VAL A 28 9.57 6.62 13.09
N ARG A 29 9.64 6.40 14.41
CA ARG A 29 10.85 6.64 15.20
C ARG A 29 12.03 5.79 14.70
N GLN A 30 11.81 4.50 14.45
CA GLN A 30 12.81 3.58 13.90
C GLN A 30 13.27 4.00 12.50
N LEU A 31 12.34 4.42 11.64
CA LEU A 31 12.64 4.95 10.31
C LEU A 31 13.53 6.20 10.38
N ASN A 32 13.21 7.12 11.30
CA ASN A 32 14.03 8.32 11.54
C ASN A 32 15.46 7.96 11.98
N TYR A 33 15.62 6.97 12.88
CA TYR A 33 16.96 6.50 13.27
C TYR A 33 17.72 5.85 12.11
N ALA A 34 17.06 4.99 11.33
CA ALA A 34 17.67 4.29 10.20
C ALA A 34 18.14 5.26 9.09
N THR A 35 17.48 6.41 8.95
CA THR A 35 17.80 7.42 7.94
C THR A 35 18.84 8.44 8.39
N ALA A 36 19.07 8.61 9.71
CA ALA A 36 19.94 9.65 10.25
C ALA A 36 21.44 9.28 10.36
N GLY A 37 21.82 7.99 10.43
CA GLY A 37 23.18 7.56 10.79
C GLY A 37 23.97 6.78 9.71
N PRO A 38 25.29 6.98 9.54
CA PRO A 38 26.07 6.30 8.48
C PRO A 38 26.06 4.76 8.58
N PRO A 39 26.02 4.01 7.44
CA PRO A 39 25.97 4.49 6.07
C PRO A 39 24.54 4.78 5.55
N SER A 40 23.55 5.04 6.44
CA SER A 40 22.12 5.28 6.20
C SER A 40 21.60 4.98 4.79
N LEU A 41 21.04 5.98 4.09
CA LEU A 41 20.49 5.86 2.75
C LEU A 41 21.63 5.65 1.76
N THR A 42 21.89 4.39 1.40
CA THR A 42 22.97 4.01 0.49
C THR A 42 22.58 4.08 -0.99
N GLN A 43 21.29 4.01 -1.31
CA GLN A 43 20.78 3.99 -2.68
C GLN A 43 19.57 4.93 -2.85
N PRO A 44 19.47 5.67 -3.97
CA PRO A 44 18.29 6.46 -4.32
C PRO A 44 17.00 5.64 -4.38
N SER A 45 17.08 4.36 -4.77
CA SER A 45 15.93 3.44 -4.79
C SER A 45 15.33 3.22 -3.40
N THR A 46 16.15 3.25 -2.34
CA THR A 46 15.67 3.17 -0.95
C THR A 46 14.85 4.41 -0.59
N ALA A 47 15.33 5.61 -0.96
CA ALA A 47 14.58 6.84 -0.73
C ALA A 47 13.26 6.86 -1.52
N TYR A 48 13.28 6.42 -2.79
CA TYR A 48 12.08 6.26 -3.61
C TYR A 48 11.05 5.33 -2.95
N ALA A 49 11.48 4.18 -2.44
CA ALA A 49 10.60 3.22 -1.76
C ALA A 49 10.04 3.79 -0.46
N ILE A 50 10.85 4.50 0.33
CA ILE A 50 10.39 5.15 1.57
C ILE A 50 9.30 6.17 1.26
N LEU A 51 9.51 7.05 0.27
CA LEU A 51 8.54 8.08 -0.10
C LEU A 51 7.20 7.46 -0.55
N GLY A 52 7.25 6.40 -1.37
CA GLY A 52 6.04 5.68 -1.79
C GLY A 52 5.29 5.03 -0.62
N ASN A 53 6.01 4.38 0.30
CA ASN A 53 5.41 3.77 1.48
C ASN A 53 4.81 4.81 2.45
N LEU A 54 5.47 5.95 2.64
CA LEU A 54 4.93 7.04 3.45
C LEU A 54 3.67 7.63 2.80
N SER A 55 3.64 7.78 1.48
CA SER A 55 2.43 8.19 0.76
C SER A 55 1.28 7.18 0.94
N ALA A 56 1.56 5.88 0.84
CA ALA A 56 0.56 4.85 1.10
C ALA A 56 0.05 4.89 2.56
N ALA A 57 0.95 5.09 3.53
CA ALA A 57 0.58 5.23 4.93
C ALA A 57 -0.33 6.44 5.19
N THR A 58 -0.11 7.57 4.49
CA THR A 58 -0.99 8.74 4.60
C THR A 58 -2.42 8.45 4.12
N TYR A 59 -2.61 7.65 3.07
CA TYR A 59 -3.96 7.20 2.68
C TYR A 59 -4.64 6.38 3.77
N GLY A 60 -3.90 5.44 4.39
CA GLY A 60 -4.43 4.65 5.51
C GLY A 60 -4.79 5.50 6.72
N LEU A 61 -4.00 6.55 7.01
CA LEU A 61 -4.28 7.46 8.10
C LEU A 61 -5.55 8.30 7.85
N ASP A 62 -5.80 8.77 6.62
CA ASP A 62 -7.06 9.45 6.26
C ASP A 62 -8.28 8.57 6.56
N GLN A 63 -8.19 7.29 6.18
CA GLN A 63 -9.25 6.31 6.43
C GLN A 63 -9.48 6.08 7.93
N ALA A 64 -8.41 5.94 8.71
CA ALA A 64 -8.51 5.74 10.16
C ALA A 64 -9.18 6.94 10.85
N LEU A 65 -8.84 8.17 10.47
CA LEU A 65 -9.48 9.37 11.04
C LEU A 65 -10.97 9.46 10.68
N ASP A 66 -11.34 9.11 9.44
CA ASP A 66 -12.74 9.05 9.03
C ASP A 66 -13.53 7.98 9.82
N GLN A 67 -12.91 6.83 10.10
CA GLN A 67 -13.51 5.77 10.92
C GLN A 67 -13.75 6.24 12.36
N ILE A 68 -12.78 6.95 12.98
CA ILE A 68 -12.93 7.52 14.33
C ILE A 68 -14.08 8.55 14.36
N ASN A 69 -14.16 9.43 13.37
CA ASN A 69 -15.26 10.39 13.29
C ASN A 69 -16.63 9.69 13.19
N ARG A 70 -16.73 8.67 12.32
CA ARG A 70 -17.97 7.88 12.17
C ARG A 70 -18.34 7.10 13.43
N PHE A 71 -17.35 6.65 14.20
CA PHE A 71 -17.59 6.03 15.51
C PHE A 71 -18.30 7.02 16.44
N PHE A 72 -17.74 8.22 16.66
CA PHE A 72 -18.36 9.19 17.57
C PHE A 72 -19.76 9.63 17.13
N LEU A 73 -19.98 9.83 15.82
CA LEU A 73 -21.32 10.16 15.31
C LEU A 73 -22.33 9.05 15.59
N ARG A 74 -21.92 7.78 15.47
CA ARG A 74 -22.77 6.62 15.78
C ARG A 74 -23.07 6.52 17.28
N GLU A 75 -22.06 6.72 18.13
CA GLU A 75 -22.23 6.69 19.58
C GLU A 75 -23.13 7.84 20.07
N LEU A 76 -23.01 9.03 19.48
CA LEU A 76 -23.89 10.17 19.74
C LEU A 76 -25.34 9.85 19.38
N GLN A 77 -25.57 9.35 18.16
CA GLN A 77 -26.91 8.98 17.68
C GLN A 77 -27.56 7.89 18.55
N ALA A 78 -26.75 7.01 19.13
CA ALA A 78 -27.24 5.98 20.02
C ALA A 78 -27.41 6.42 21.49
N GLY A 79 -27.10 7.68 21.82
CA GLY A 79 -27.19 8.20 23.18
C GLY A 79 -26.22 7.52 24.16
N ARG A 80 -25.11 6.96 23.67
CA ARG A 80 -24.12 6.24 24.49
C ARG A 80 -22.98 7.12 25.02
N LEU A 81 -22.96 8.39 24.61
CA LEU A 81 -21.94 9.34 25.03
C LEU A 81 -22.44 10.17 26.22
N GLY A 82 -21.51 10.47 27.13
CA GLY A 82 -21.67 11.42 28.22
C GLY A 82 -20.51 12.42 28.21
N HIS A 83 -20.65 13.53 28.93
CA HIS A 83 -19.60 14.53 29.06
C HIS A 83 -19.41 14.92 30.53
N ASP A 84 -18.20 14.72 31.06
CA ASP A 84 -17.91 14.81 32.49
C ASP A 84 -18.03 16.22 33.06
N HIS A 85 -17.96 17.25 32.22
CA HIS A 85 -18.02 18.66 32.64
C HIS A 85 -19.33 19.37 32.27
N GLY A 86 -20.35 18.61 31.83
CA GLY A 86 -21.68 19.15 31.47
C GLY A 86 -21.77 20.01 30.21
N GLU A 87 -20.69 20.16 29.42
CA GLU A 87 -20.74 20.74 28.08
C GLU A 87 -21.67 19.95 27.13
N ASP A 88 -22.29 20.65 26.17
CA ASP A 88 -23.10 20.02 25.13
C ASP A 88 -22.23 19.14 24.22
N LEU A 89 -22.55 17.85 24.18
CA LEU A 89 -21.89 16.87 23.34
C LEU A 89 -21.93 17.24 21.85
N THR A 90 -22.99 17.90 21.40
CA THR A 90 -23.13 18.33 20.01
C THR A 90 -22.04 19.33 19.65
N ASP A 91 -21.79 20.30 20.51
CA ASP A 91 -20.76 21.33 20.32
C ASP A 91 -19.33 20.75 20.44
N VAL A 92 -19.12 19.81 21.37
CA VAL A 92 -17.84 19.08 21.51
C VAL A 92 -17.54 18.29 20.24
N LEU A 93 -18.50 17.49 19.76
CA LEU A 93 -18.30 16.64 18.59
C LEU A 93 -18.26 17.42 17.27
N SER A 94 -18.92 18.57 17.20
CA SER A 94 -18.79 19.50 16.07
C SER A 94 -17.35 20.01 15.94
N ARG A 95 -16.74 20.49 17.04
CA ARG A 95 -15.34 20.92 17.06
C ARG A 95 -14.37 19.77 16.76
N HIS A 96 -14.62 18.60 17.32
CA HIS A 96 -13.85 17.39 17.03
C HIS A 96 -13.90 17.02 15.54
N GLY A 97 -15.09 16.99 14.95
CA GLY A 97 -15.30 16.70 13.53
C GLY A 97 -14.59 17.71 12.63
N GLN A 98 -14.61 19.00 12.98
CA GLN A 98 -13.86 20.04 12.27
C GLN A 98 -12.35 19.80 12.35
N ALA A 99 -11.82 19.50 13.54
CA ALA A 99 -10.40 19.21 13.71
C ALA A 99 -9.94 17.98 12.91
N LEU A 100 -10.77 16.92 12.86
CA LEU A 100 -10.49 15.75 12.03
C LEU A 100 -10.58 16.06 10.53
N ALA A 101 -11.54 16.87 10.09
CA ALA A 101 -11.62 17.32 8.71
C ALA A 101 -10.36 18.11 8.30
N ASP A 102 -9.87 18.98 9.19
CA ASP A 102 -8.63 19.74 8.96
C ASP A 102 -7.40 18.83 8.89
N ALA A 103 -7.28 17.88 9.82
CA ALA A 103 -6.21 16.88 9.80
C ALA A 103 -6.19 16.07 8.49
N ARG A 104 -7.36 15.64 8.02
CA ARG A 104 -7.50 14.92 6.76
C ARG A 104 -7.08 15.74 5.54
N ARG A 105 -7.43 17.03 5.51
CA ARG A 105 -6.93 17.95 4.46
C ARG A 105 -5.40 18.04 4.46
N HIS A 106 -4.78 18.13 5.64
CA HIS A 106 -3.32 18.12 5.74
C HIS A 106 -2.69 16.80 5.32
N ILE A 107 -3.31 15.66 5.65
CA ILE A 107 -2.86 14.33 5.23
C ILE A 107 -2.91 14.18 3.71
N GLN A 108 -4.00 14.64 3.08
CA GLN A 108 -4.13 14.61 1.61
C GLN A 108 -3.07 15.48 0.93
N ALA A 109 -2.80 16.68 1.47
CA ALA A 109 -1.73 17.54 0.99
C ALA A 109 -0.35 16.87 1.15
N LEU A 110 -0.08 16.27 2.31
CA LEU A 110 1.15 15.53 2.55
C LEU A 110 1.32 14.36 1.58
N CYS A 111 0.26 13.59 1.35
CA CYS A 111 0.26 12.49 0.39
C CYS A 111 0.65 12.96 -1.02
N ALA A 112 0.04 14.05 -1.48
CA ALA A 112 0.34 14.63 -2.78
C ALA A 112 1.81 15.07 -2.88
N THR A 113 2.31 15.77 -1.86
CA THR A 113 3.71 16.23 -1.83
C THR A 113 4.71 15.08 -1.74
N LEU A 114 4.40 14.00 -1.00
CA LEU A 114 5.25 12.80 -0.94
C LEU A 114 5.28 12.06 -2.28
N SER A 115 4.13 11.93 -2.95
CA SER A 115 4.04 11.35 -4.30
C SER A 115 4.82 12.17 -5.35
N GLU A 116 4.75 13.49 -5.24
CA GLU A 116 5.54 14.41 -6.07
C GLU A 116 7.04 14.25 -5.82
N ALA A 117 7.46 14.23 -4.55
CA ALA A 117 8.85 14.00 -4.18
C ALA A 117 9.36 12.64 -4.69
N GLN A 118 8.55 11.59 -4.55
CA GLN A 118 8.87 10.26 -5.10
C GLN A 118 9.06 10.30 -6.61
N SER A 119 8.16 10.98 -7.32
CA SER A 119 8.23 11.12 -8.78
C SER A 119 9.46 11.91 -9.22
N ALA A 120 9.82 12.97 -8.49
CA ALA A 120 10.98 13.80 -8.78
C ALA A 120 12.31 13.03 -8.66
N VAL A 121 12.40 12.07 -7.73
CA VAL A 121 13.61 11.25 -7.55
C VAL A 121 13.65 10.01 -8.44
N ASN A 122 12.63 9.74 -9.24
CA ASN A 122 12.54 8.55 -10.10
C ASN A 122 13.71 8.45 -11.12
N ALA A 123 14.19 9.58 -11.62
CA ALA A 123 15.33 9.63 -12.55
C ALA A 123 16.71 9.63 -11.84
N VAL A 124 16.75 9.67 -10.51
CA VAL A 124 17.99 9.74 -9.74
C VAL A 124 18.58 8.34 -9.59
N HIS A 125 19.80 8.14 -10.10
CA HIS A 125 20.52 6.88 -9.99
C HIS A 125 21.93 7.07 -9.43
N SER A 126 22.41 6.08 -8.68
CA SER A 126 23.79 6.07 -8.17
C SER A 126 24.78 6.08 -9.33
N ARG A 127 25.77 6.98 -9.29
CA ARG A 127 26.93 6.90 -10.19
C ARG A 127 27.95 5.99 -9.53
N SER A 128 28.30 4.89 -10.19
CA SER A 128 29.47 4.10 -9.80
C SER A 128 30.67 5.05 -9.79
N GLY A 129 31.31 5.23 -8.63
CA GLY A 129 32.41 6.16 -8.48
C GLY A 129 33.50 5.88 -9.51
N ARG A 130 33.66 6.77 -10.50
CA ARG A 130 34.79 6.74 -11.43
C ARG A 130 36.02 7.24 -10.66
N GLY A 131 36.68 6.37 -9.91
CA GLY A 131 37.73 6.84 -8.99
C GLY A 131 38.53 5.83 -8.17
N ARG A 132 38.57 4.55 -8.53
CA ARG A 132 39.76 3.72 -8.21
C ARG A 132 40.27 3.15 -9.51
N LYS A 133 41.13 3.90 -10.20
CA LYS A 133 42.04 3.32 -11.19
C LYS A 133 42.88 2.31 -10.43
N ALA A 134 42.46 1.04 -10.45
CA ALA A 134 43.34 -0.05 -10.11
C ALA A 134 44.51 0.03 -11.09
N SER A 135 45.72 0.23 -10.56
CA SER A 135 46.94 0.09 -11.34
C SER A 135 46.91 -1.26 -12.05
N PRO A 136 47.15 -1.33 -13.37
CA PRO A 136 47.19 -2.60 -14.07
C PRO A 136 48.53 -3.27 -13.75
N THR A 137 48.60 -4.05 -12.67
CA THR A 137 49.64 -5.06 -12.50
C THR A 137 49.13 -6.38 -13.04
N THR A 138 49.41 -6.59 -14.34
CA THR A 138 49.77 -7.86 -15.00
C THR A 138 49.39 -9.16 -14.29
N ARG A 139 48.49 -9.96 -14.89
CA ARG A 139 48.83 -11.16 -15.69
C ARG A 139 47.53 -11.92 -16.06
N SER A 140 47.47 -12.29 -17.33
CA SER A 140 46.39 -12.99 -18.03
C SER A 140 45.93 -14.29 -17.37
N GLU A 141 44.62 -14.57 -17.46
CA GLU A 141 44.13 -15.87 -17.93
C GLU A 141 42.69 -15.71 -18.45
N THR A 142 42.53 -16.04 -19.74
CA THR A 142 41.26 -16.16 -20.45
C THR A 142 40.47 -17.35 -19.90
N HIS A 143 39.32 -17.09 -19.27
CA HIS A 143 38.27 -18.08 -19.12
C HIS A 143 36.95 -17.50 -19.63
N LYS A 144 36.65 -17.84 -20.87
CA LYS A 144 35.31 -17.80 -21.45
C LYS A 144 34.52 -18.89 -20.71
N ASP A 145 33.37 -18.54 -20.13
CA ASP A 145 32.13 -19.30 -20.38
C ASP A 145 30.92 -18.56 -19.80
N ASP A 146 30.19 -17.96 -20.73
CA ASP A 146 28.89 -17.30 -20.62
C ASP A 146 27.77 -18.30 -20.27
N VAL A 147 27.75 -18.85 -19.05
CA VAL A 147 26.70 -19.82 -18.65
C VAL A 147 25.66 -19.22 -17.67
N GLY A 148 25.95 -18.07 -17.05
CA GLY A 148 25.05 -17.47 -16.05
C GLY A 148 23.97 -16.52 -16.59
N VAL A 149 24.17 -15.91 -17.75
CA VAL A 149 23.27 -14.86 -18.26
C VAL A 149 22.08 -15.43 -19.04
N ALA A 150 22.22 -16.62 -19.63
CA ALA A 150 21.14 -17.28 -20.37
C ALA A 150 20.08 -17.93 -19.46
N ALA A 151 20.42 -18.28 -18.22
CA ALA A 151 19.49 -18.93 -17.29
C ALA A 151 18.46 -17.96 -16.68
N ALA A 152 18.84 -16.69 -16.44
CA ALA A 152 17.96 -15.68 -15.85
C ALA A 152 16.94 -15.07 -16.83
N ALA A 153 17.16 -15.22 -18.14
CA ALA A 153 16.27 -14.68 -19.16
C ALA A 153 14.93 -15.44 -19.27
N ASN A 154 14.85 -16.66 -18.74
CA ASN A 154 13.65 -17.50 -18.80
C ASN A 154 12.67 -17.27 -17.63
N ASP A 155 13.04 -16.49 -16.62
CA ASP A 155 12.26 -16.33 -15.37
C ASP A 155 11.53 -14.98 -15.26
N PHE A 156 11.55 -14.18 -16.34
CA PHE A 156 10.76 -12.95 -16.43
C PHE A 156 9.38 -13.24 -17.03
N PRO A 157 8.29 -12.62 -16.52
CA PRO A 157 6.98 -12.70 -17.14
C PRO A 157 7.02 -12.11 -18.55
N ARG A 158 6.43 -12.81 -19.52
CA ARG A 158 6.41 -12.39 -20.93
C ARG A 158 5.60 -11.09 -21.11
N PRO A 159 6.03 -10.17 -21.98
CA PRO A 159 5.26 -8.98 -22.32
C PRO A 159 3.95 -9.36 -23.03
N ILE A 160 2.88 -8.60 -22.76
CA ILE A 160 1.49 -8.81 -23.26
C ILE A 160 1.37 -8.81 -24.79
N THR A 161 2.42 -8.40 -25.50
CA THR A 161 2.50 -8.36 -26.97
C THR A 161 2.96 -9.67 -27.62
N ASP A 162 3.04 -10.79 -26.88
CA ASP A 162 3.38 -12.10 -27.44
C ASP A 162 2.26 -12.62 -28.39
N PRO A 163 2.51 -12.78 -29.70
CA PRO A 163 1.50 -13.17 -30.68
C PRO A 163 1.01 -14.63 -30.52
N THR A 164 1.62 -15.42 -29.63
CA THR A 164 1.17 -16.79 -29.34
C THR A 164 -0.03 -16.88 -28.40
N LEU A 165 -0.42 -15.80 -27.71
CA LEU A 165 -1.63 -15.73 -26.89
C LEU A 165 -2.91 -15.41 -27.68
N LEU A 166 -2.79 -15.12 -28.97
CA LEU A 166 -3.91 -14.76 -29.86
C LEU A 166 -4.27 -15.86 -30.87
N ALA A 167 -4.02 -17.13 -30.55
CA ALA A 167 -4.59 -18.22 -31.34
C ALA A 167 -6.11 -18.29 -31.07
N PRO A 168 -6.99 -18.15 -32.08
CA PRO A 168 -8.41 -18.41 -31.90
C PRO A 168 -8.63 -19.90 -31.60
N PRO A 169 -9.60 -20.26 -30.74
CA PRO A 169 -9.86 -21.65 -30.40
C PRO A 169 -10.30 -22.43 -31.66
N PRO A 170 -9.91 -23.71 -31.81
CA PRO A 170 -10.41 -24.54 -32.89
C PRO A 170 -11.93 -24.68 -32.77
N ALA A 171 -12.61 -24.48 -33.90
CA ALA A 171 -14.04 -24.64 -34.02
C ALA A 171 -14.43 -26.11 -33.80
N GLY A 172 -15.07 -26.42 -32.68
CA GLY A 172 -15.72 -27.70 -32.48
C GLY A 172 -15.87 -28.10 -31.03
N GLU A 173 -16.95 -27.66 -30.39
CA GLU A 173 -17.80 -28.51 -29.55
C GLU A 173 -19.09 -27.75 -29.21
N ARG A 174 -20.15 -28.08 -29.94
CA ARG A 174 -21.52 -27.65 -29.67
C ARG A 174 -22.04 -28.46 -28.47
N HIS A 175 -22.21 -27.86 -27.30
CA HIS A 175 -23.00 -28.44 -26.23
C HIS A 175 -24.01 -27.42 -25.67
N SER A 176 -25.24 -27.91 -25.56
CA SER A 176 -26.54 -27.21 -25.52
C SER A 176 -26.77 -26.24 -24.35
N PRO A 177 -27.68 -25.27 -24.49
CA PRO A 177 -28.06 -24.37 -23.40
C PRO A 177 -28.82 -25.12 -22.31
N ILE A 178 -28.35 -24.96 -21.07
CA ILE A 178 -28.96 -25.46 -19.85
C ILE A 178 -30.31 -24.75 -19.63
N HIS A 179 -31.36 -25.56 -19.53
CA HIS A 179 -32.73 -25.15 -19.29
C HIS A 179 -32.93 -24.83 -17.80
N PHE A 180 -33.21 -23.57 -17.45
CA PHE A 180 -33.60 -23.18 -16.09
C PHE A 180 -35.11 -23.33 -15.91
N PRO A 181 -35.63 -24.11 -14.93
CA PRO A 181 -37.04 -24.05 -14.59
C PRO A 181 -37.33 -22.77 -13.79
N ARG A 182 -38.18 -21.93 -14.39
CA ARG A 182 -38.77 -20.71 -13.85
C ARG A 182 -39.66 -21.05 -12.65
N ARG A 183 -39.22 -20.78 -11.42
CA ARG A 183 -40.10 -20.77 -10.25
C ARG A 183 -40.93 -19.48 -10.25
N THR A 184 -42.20 -19.62 -10.59
CA THR A 184 -43.25 -18.63 -10.34
C THR A 184 -43.72 -18.76 -8.89
N ASN A 185 -43.51 -17.74 -8.06
CA ASN A 185 -44.30 -17.53 -6.86
C ASN A 185 -44.94 -16.13 -6.95
N LEU A 186 -46.27 -16.13 -7.09
CA LEU A 186 -47.16 -15.00 -6.83
C LEU A 186 -47.68 -15.11 -5.36
N PRO A 187 -48.37 -14.10 -4.79
CA PRO A 187 -48.07 -13.54 -3.47
C PRO A 187 -49.12 -13.86 -2.39
N GLU A 188 -48.83 -13.32 -1.20
CA GLU A 188 -49.63 -13.14 0.02
C GLU A 188 -51.14 -13.45 0.00
N ALA A 189 -51.56 -14.14 1.07
CA ALA A 189 -52.79 -13.89 1.82
C ALA A 189 -52.56 -14.23 3.30
#